data_AF-A0A066YGJ2-F1
#
_entry.id   AF-A0A066YGJ2-F1
#
_cell.length_a   1.000
_cell.length_b   1.000
_cell.length_c   1.000
_cell.angle_alpha   90.00
_cell.angle_beta   90.00
_cell.angle_gamma   90.00
#
_symmetry.space_group_name_H-M   'P 1'
#
loop_
_entity.id
_entity.type
_entity.pdbx_description
1 polymer ?
#
loop_
_entity_poly.entity_id
_entity_poly.type
_entity_poly.pdbx_seq_one_letter_code
_entity_poly.pdbx_strand_id
1 'polypeptide(L)'
;MTLYFDPVAILGNDRDAFRGRWEDRLWLNVPGPFYGGETDTCWTGRLSAPGHVLYGDEYLSEYVYRQPRTPADTALLVEAADNDPLLG
;
A
#
# COMPACT_ATOMS: atom_id res chain seq x y z
N MET A 1 15.91 20.54 -4.52
CA MET A 1 14.58 20.51 -3.87
C MET A 1 13.63 19.85 -4.85
N THR A 2 13.34 18.56 -4.70
CA THR A 2 12.35 17.89 -5.56
C THR A 2 10.98 18.27 -5.02
N LEU A 3 10.23 19.09 -5.74
CA LEU A 3 9.06 19.79 -5.19
C LEU A 3 7.88 18.87 -4.83
N TYR A 4 7.80 17.69 -5.44
CA TYR A 4 6.80 16.68 -5.14
C TYR A 4 7.20 15.43 -5.93
N PHE A 5 7.24 14.27 -5.29
CA PHE A 5 7.28 13.00 -6.00
C PHE A 5 5.84 12.54 -6.17
N ASP A 6 5.40 12.38 -7.41
CA ASP A 6 4.10 11.80 -7.73
C ASP A 6 4.27 10.29 -7.93
N PRO A 7 3.96 9.47 -6.92
CA PRO A 7 4.09 8.02 -7.04
C PRO A 7 3.04 7.41 -7.98
N VAL A 8 1.95 8.12 -8.26
CA VAL A 8 0.84 7.63 -9.09
C VAL A 8 1.17 7.79 -10.57
N ALA A 9 1.92 8.82 -10.93
CA ALA A 9 2.38 9.06 -12.30
C ALA A 9 3.24 7.92 -12.88
N ILE A 10 3.95 7.18 -12.02
CA ILE A 10 4.90 6.13 -12.45
C ILE A 10 4.32 4.72 -12.45
N LEU A 11 3.08 4.52 -11.99
CA LEU A 11 2.51 3.18 -11.84
C LEU A 11 2.29 2.44 -13.17
N GLY A 12 2.03 3.14 -14.28
CA GLY A 12 1.76 2.46 -15.55
C GLY A 12 0.69 1.36 -15.43
N ASN A 13 1.05 0.13 -15.80
CA ASN A 13 0.19 -1.06 -15.69
C ASN A 13 0.13 -1.65 -14.26
N ASP A 14 1.07 -1.30 -13.38
CA ASP A 14 1.11 -1.76 -11.98
C ASP A 14 -0.09 -1.26 -11.17
N ARG A 15 -0.88 -0.33 -11.73
CA ARG A 15 -2.18 0.09 -11.20
C ARG A 15 -3.12 -1.09 -10.99
N ASP A 16 -3.01 -2.13 -11.81
CA ASP A 16 -3.90 -3.30 -11.77
C ASP A 16 -3.70 -4.17 -10.51
N ALA A 17 -2.58 -3.98 -9.79
CA ALA A 17 -2.32 -4.57 -8.48
C ALA A 17 -3.25 -3.99 -7.41
N PHE A 18 -3.66 -2.72 -7.54
CA PHE A 18 -4.45 -2.01 -6.53
C PHE A 18 -5.96 -2.16 -6.79
N ARG A 19 -6.54 -3.24 -6.26
CA ARG A 19 -7.97 -3.58 -6.46
C ARG A 19 -8.89 -3.11 -5.32
N GLY A 20 -8.33 -2.44 -4.31
CA GLY A 20 -9.07 -1.94 -3.16
C GLY A 20 -10.06 -0.81 -3.50
N ARG A 21 -11.11 -0.67 -2.70
CA ARG A 21 -12.12 0.40 -2.85
C ARG A 21 -11.88 1.53 -1.86
N TRP A 22 -12.23 2.76 -2.24
CA TRP A 22 -12.03 3.94 -1.40
C TRP A 22 -12.88 3.91 -0.12
N GLU A 23 -14.06 3.30 -0.19
CA GLU A 23 -14.99 3.13 0.93
C GLU A 23 -14.40 2.24 2.02
N ASP A 24 -13.53 1.30 1.65
CA ASP A 24 -12.91 0.33 2.56
C ASP A 24 -11.61 0.86 3.19
N ARG A 25 -11.18 2.10 2.89
CA ARG A 25 -9.90 2.62 3.36
C ARG A 25 -9.82 2.61 4.90
N LEU A 26 -8.74 2.06 5.44
CA LEU A 26 -8.52 2.10 6.89
C LEU A 26 -8.19 3.53 7.33
N TRP A 27 -8.85 4.00 8.39
CA TRP A 27 -8.67 5.36 8.91
C TRP A 27 -7.25 5.65 9.45
N LEU A 28 -6.47 4.60 9.71
CA LEU A 28 -5.07 4.66 10.16
C LEU A 28 -4.07 4.92 9.03
N ASN A 29 -4.48 4.82 7.76
CA ASN A 29 -3.59 5.12 6.64
C ASN A 29 -3.12 6.57 6.70
N VAL A 30 -1.84 6.79 6.39
CA VAL A 30 -1.36 8.16 6.18
C VAL A 30 -1.98 8.70 4.90
N PRO A 31 -2.54 9.93 4.91
CA PRO A 31 -3.19 10.50 3.73
C PRO A 31 -2.35 10.38 2.47
N GLY A 32 -2.97 9.91 1.40
CA GLY A 32 -2.31 9.73 0.12
C GLY A 32 -2.99 8.68 -0.75
N PRO A 33 -2.45 8.46 -1.95
CA PRO A 33 -3.06 7.56 -2.93
C PRO A 33 -2.88 6.07 -2.60
N PHE A 34 -1.90 5.70 -1.77
CA PHE A 34 -1.71 4.32 -1.33
C PHE A 34 -2.32 4.14 0.06
N TYR A 35 -3.20 3.16 0.19
CA TYR A 35 -3.87 2.84 1.45
C TYR A 35 -4.27 1.36 1.49
N GLY A 36 -4.24 0.78 2.70
CA GLY A 36 -4.84 -0.53 2.97
C GLY A 36 -6.36 -0.42 3.13
N GLY A 37 -7.07 -1.46 2.70
CA GLY A 37 -8.51 -1.63 2.94
C GLY A 37 -8.79 -2.38 4.24
N GLU A 38 -10.06 -2.43 4.67
CA GLU A 38 -10.51 -3.10 5.90
C GLU A 38 -10.27 -4.63 5.91
N THR A 39 -9.85 -5.22 4.78
CA THR A 39 -9.73 -6.68 4.55
C THR A 39 -8.32 -7.16 4.20
N ASP A 40 -7.32 -6.29 4.14
CA ASP A 40 -5.92 -6.71 3.95
C ASP A 40 -5.39 -7.30 5.27
N THR A 41 -5.50 -8.62 5.43
CA THR A 41 -5.22 -9.32 6.71
C THR A 41 -4.32 -10.54 6.52
N CYS A 42 -3.74 -10.71 5.34
CA CYS A 42 -2.81 -11.79 5.09
C CYS A 42 -1.44 -11.57 5.75
N TRP A 43 -1.19 -10.35 6.22
CA TRP A 43 0.02 -9.93 6.93
C TRP A 43 1.28 -10.04 6.05
N THR A 44 1.11 -10.01 4.74
CA THR A 44 2.20 -10.16 3.78
C THR A 44 2.75 -8.84 3.28
N GLY A 45 2.01 -7.73 3.43
CA GLY A 45 2.44 -6.43 2.92
C GLY A 45 3.80 -5.97 3.47
N ARG A 46 4.13 -6.30 4.73
CA ARG A 46 5.45 -6.01 5.32
C ARG A 46 6.59 -6.89 4.81
N LEU A 47 6.32 -8.02 4.15
CA LEU A 47 7.37 -8.85 3.55
C LEU A 47 8.03 -8.10 2.38
N SER A 48 7.24 -7.36 1.60
CA SER A 48 7.72 -6.53 0.50
C SER A 48 7.98 -5.07 0.91
N ALA A 49 7.08 -4.45 1.68
CA ALA A 49 7.13 -3.02 2.00
C ALA A 49 7.23 -2.69 3.51
N PRO A 50 8.24 -3.21 4.25
CA PRO A 50 8.32 -3.06 5.71
C PRO A 50 8.50 -1.61 6.19
N GLY A 51 8.96 -0.70 5.33
CA GLY A 51 9.10 0.74 5.62
C GLY A 51 7.84 1.58 5.32
N HIS A 52 6.80 0.95 4.80
CA HIS A 52 5.55 1.60 4.37
C HIS A 52 4.30 0.97 4.95
N VAL A 53 4.35 -0.31 5.32
CA VAL A 53 3.21 -1.08 5.87
C VAL A 53 3.41 -1.37 7.36
N LEU A 54 2.35 -1.25 8.15
CA LEU A 54 2.27 -1.70 9.54
C LEU A 54 1.09 -2.64 9.74
N TYR A 55 1.18 -3.46 10.78
CA TYR A 55 0.10 -4.30 11.24
C TYR A 55 -0.73 -3.56 12.31
N GLY A 56 -2.05 -3.59 12.15
CA GLY A 56 -3.02 -3.14 13.14
C GLY A 56 -3.32 -4.27 14.12
N ASP A 57 -2.42 -4.41 15.11
CA ASP A 57 -2.43 -5.38 16.23
C ASP A 57 -3.79 -6.07 16.49
N GLU A 58 -4.66 -5.44 17.28
CA GLU A 58 -5.95 -6.01 17.72
C GLU A 58 -7.02 -6.15 16.61
N TYR A 59 -6.80 -5.51 15.45
CA TYR A 59 -7.74 -5.49 14.32
C TYR A 59 -7.32 -6.42 13.19
N LEU A 60 -6.23 -7.17 13.36
CA LEU A 60 -5.64 -8.07 12.35
C LEU A 60 -5.44 -7.43 10.97
N SER A 61 -5.31 -6.10 10.88
CA SER A 61 -5.28 -5.35 9.61
C SER A 61 -3.87 -5.00 9.17
N GLU A 62 -3.70 -4.66 7.89
CA GLU A 62 -2.53 -3.99 7.35
C GLU A 62 -2.87 -2.58 6.86
N TYR A 63 -1.92 -1.64 6.98
CA TYR A 63 -2.12 -0.29 6.46
C TYR A 63 -0.84 0.41 6.07
N VAL A 64 -0.96 1.34 5.12
CA VAL A 64 0.12 2.19 4.63
C VAL A 64 0.29 3.37 5.58
N TYR A 65 1.29 3.27 6.47
CA TYR A 65 1.61 4.31 7.46
C TYR A 65 2.61 5.35 6.93
N ARG A 66 3.13 5.17 5.71
CA ARG A 66 4.04 6.11 5.06
C ARG A 66 3.92 6.05 3.55
N GLN A 67 3.66 7.20 2.92
CA GLN A 67 3.61 7.30 1.46
C GLN A 67 5.00 7.16 0.82
N PRO A 68 5.09 6.53 -0.37
CA PRO A 68 6.35 6.36 -1.09
C PRO A 68 6.90 7.70 -1.58
N ARG A 69 8.22 7.87 -1.54
CA ARG A 69 8.89 9.12 -1.96
C ARG A 69 9.89 8.92 -3.10
N THR A 70 10.06 7.68 -3.54
CA THR A 70 10.94 7.30 -4.64
C THR A 70 10.28 6.23 -5.51
N PRO A 71 10.73 6.05 -6.76
CA PRO A 71 10.25 4.94 -7.59
C PRO A 71 10.46 3.57 -6.95
N ALA A 72 11.54 3.38 -6.19
CA ALA A 72 11.80 2.13 -5.48
C ALA A 72 10.76 1.91 -4.37
N ASP A 73 10.44 2.95 -3.59
CA ASP A 73 9.39 2.87 -2.55
C ASP A 73 8.04 2.48 -3.16
N THR A 74 7.69 3.07 -4.32
CA THR A 74 6.45 2.75 -5.03
C THR A 74 6.45 1.29 -5.49
N ALA A 75 7.56 0.79 -6.04
CA ALA A 75 7.66 -0.60 -6.47
C ALA A 75 7.47 -1.58 -5.31
N LEU A 76 7.96 -1.27 -4.11
CA LEU A 76 7.71 -2.11 -2.92
C LEU A 76 6.23 -2.20 -2.55
N LEU A 77 5.49 -1.08 -2.67
CA LEU A 77 4.04 -1.07 -2.41
C LEU A 77 3.23 -1.77 -3.52
N VAL A 78 3.69 -1.72 -4.77
CA VAL A 78 3.14 -2.55 -5.87
C VAL A 78 3.36 -4.02 -5.54
N GLU A 79 4.58 -4.42 -5.20
CA GLU A 79 4.92 -5.80 -4.87
C GLU A 79 4.10 -6.30 -3.67
N ALA A 80 3.92 -5.46 -2.66
CA ALA A 80 3.06 -5.79 -1.52
C ALA A 80 1.61 -6.05 -1.94
N ALA A 81 1.06 -5.23 -2.84
CA ALA A 81 -0.28 -5.42 -3.37
C ALA A 81 -0.38 -6.68 -4.24
N ASP A 82 0.59 -6.95 -5.13
CA ASP A 82 0.60 -8.13 -6.00
C ASP A 82 0.75 -9.45 -5.25
N ASN A 83 1.40 -9.44 -4.08
CA ASN A 83 1.60 -10.61 -3.23
C ASN A 83 0.52 -10.76 -2.14
N ASP A 84 -0.64 -10.12 -2.30
CA ASP A 84 -1.80 -10.41 -1.45
C ASP A 84 -2.31 -11.84 -1.76
N PRO A 85 -2.23 -12.79 -0.79
CA PRO A 85 -2.67 -14.17 -0.94
C PRO A 85 -4.15 -14.37 -1.26
N LEU A 86 -4.99 -13.33 -1.10
CA LEU A 86 -6.41 -13.37 -1.47
C LEU A 86 -6.66 -12.95 -2.92
N LEU A 87 -5.62 -12.50 -3.64
CA LEU A 87 -5.64 -12.33 -5.08
C LEU A 87 -5.53 -13.70 -5.76
N GLY A 88 -6.66 -14.40 -5.86
CA GLY A 88 -6.80 -15.59 -6.71
C GLY A 88 -6.49 -15.29 -8.19
#